data_AF-A0A916DMB4-F1
#
_entry.id   AF-A0A916DMB4-F1
#
_cell.length_a   1.000
_cell.length_b   1.000
_cell.length_c   1.000
_cell.angle_alpha   90.00
_cell.angle_beta   90.00
_cell.angle_gamma   90.00
#
_symmetry.space_group_name_H-M   'P 1'
#
loop_
_entity.id
_entity.type
_entity.pdbx_description
1 polymer ?
#
loop_
_entity_poly.entity_id
_entity_poly.type
_entity_poly.pdbx_seq_one_letter_code
_entity_poly.pdbx_strand_id
1 'polypeptide(L)' 'AGVTDSWWKYAGSAGKVIGLDRFGESAPAPALFKLFGFTVENVVATVESVL' A
#
# COMPACT_ATOMS: atom_id res chain seq x y z
N ALA A 1 -3.51 3.49 6.79
CA ALA A 1 -3.26 2.21 6.09
C ALA A 1 -4.25 1.17 6.60
N GLY A 2 -4.77 0.30 5.73
CA GLY A 2 -5.67 -0.79 6.09
C GLY A 2 -5.35 -2.05 5.29
N VAL A 3 -5.99 -3.17 5.64
CA VAL A 3 -5.84 -4.47 4.97
C VAL A 3 -6.26 -4.38 3.50
N THR A 4 -5.56 -5.09 2.62
CA THR A 4 -5.78 -5.04 1.17
C THR A 4 -7.03 -5.81 0.72
N ASP A 5 -7.44 -6.84 1.46
CA ASP A 5 -8.53 -7.78 1.09
C ASP A 5 -9.80 -7.10 0.57
N SER A 6 -10.32 -6.11 1.32
CA SER A 6 -11.58 -5.44 0.96
C SER A 6 -11.49 -4.59 -0.31
N TRP A 7 -10.28 -4.26 -0.77
CA TRP A 7 -10.04 -3.37 -1.92
C TRP A 7 -9.96 -4.11 -3.25
N TRP A 8 -9.66 -5.41 -3.24
CA TRP A 8 -9.54 -6.21 -4.46
C TRP A 8 -10.83 -6.27 -5.28
N LYS A 9 -12.00 -6.13 -4.63
CA LYS A 9 -13.29 -5.95 -5.30
C LYS A 9 -13.29 -4.79 -6.30
N TYR A 10 -12.53 -3.72 -6.02
CA TYR A 10 -12.51 -2.49 -6.81
C TYR A 10 -11.29 -2.40 -7.72
N ALA A 11 -10.13 -2.89 -7.27
CA ALA A 11 -8.92 -2.93 -8.09
C ALA A 11 -9.01 -3.94 -9.24
N GLY A 12 -9.77 -5.02 -9.06
CA GLY A 12 -9.91 -6.08 -10.07
C GLY A 12 -8.63 -6.91 -10.24
N SER A 13 -8.67 -7.89 -11.14
CA SER A 13 -7.58 -8.87 -11.34
C SER A 13 -6.34 -8.30 -12.02
N ALA A 14 -6.45 -7.18 -12.73
CA ALA A 14 -5.33 -6.49 -13.37
C ALA A 14 -4.81 -5.30 -12.54
N GLY A 15 -5.46 -4.97 -11.43
CA GLY A 15 -5.07 -3.85 -10.57
C GLY A 15 -4.03 -4.25 -9.52
N LYS A 16 -3.64 -3.26 -8.72
CA LYS A 16 -2.84 -3.46 -7.50
C LYS A 16 -3.39 -2.62 -6.36
N VAL A 17 -3.19 -3.09 -5.13
CA VAL A 17 -3.60 -2.43 -3.89
C VAL A 17 -2.36 -2.20 -3.02
N ILE A 18 -2.15 -0.96 -2.57
CA ILE A 18 -1.14 -0.63 -1.55
C ILE A 18 -1.85 -0.54 -0.21
N GLY A 19 -1.57 -1.49 0.68
CA GLY A 19 -2.16 -1.59 2.02
C GLY A 19 -1.20 -2.22 3.02
N LEU A 20 -1.73 -2.63 4.17
CA LEU A 20 -0.94 -3.26 5.24
C LEU A 20 -1.62 -4.54 5.71
N ASP A 21 -1.03 -5.68 5.37
CA ASP A 21 -1.57 -7.02 5.66
C ASP A 21 -0.86 -7.70 6.85
N ARG A 22 -0.35 -6.87 7.77
CA ARG A 22 0.28 -7.28 9.03
C ARG A 22 0.00 -6.24 10.10
N PHE A 23 0.28 -6.59 11.35
CA PHE A 23 0.25 -5.61 12.44
C PHE A 23 1.30 -4.50 12.24
N GLY A 24 0.99 -3.34 12.80
CA GLY A 24 1.89 -2.20 12.84
C GLY A 24 2.99 -2.36 13.89
N GLU A 25 3.79 -1.31 14.03
CA GLU A 25 4.92 -1.23 14.95
C GLU A 25 4.82 0.05 15.80
N SER A 26 5.52 0.09 16.94
CA SER A 26 5.55 1.28 17.79
C SER A 26 6.66 2.25 17.34
N ALA A 27 6.30 3.29 16.59
CA ALA A 27 7.20 4.36 16.17
C ALA A 27 6.40 5.60 15.69
N PRO A 28 7.05 6.76 15.47
CA PRO A 28 6.39 7.92 14.87
C PRO A 28 5.79 7.61 13.49
N ALA A 29 4.58 8.11 13.24
CA ALA A 29 3.84 7.84 12.01
C ALA A 29 4.64 8.09 10.70
N PRO A 30 5.45 9.17 10.56
CA PRO A 30 6.23 9.39 9.34
C PRO A 30 7.25 8.27 9.07
N ALA A 31 7.88 7.73 10.12
CA ALA A 31 8.81 6.62 10.00
C ALA A 31 8.07 5.33 9.57
N LEU A 32 6.89 5.09 10.15
CA LEU A 32 6.05 3.94 9.80
C LEU A 32 5.52 4.03 8.36
N PHE A 33 5.10 5.20 7.90
CA PHE A 33 4.65 5.36 6.50
C PHE A 33 5.76 5.06 5.51
N LYS A 34 6.98 5.55 5.77
CA LYS A 34 8.15 5.22 4.95
C LYS A 34 8.48 3.72 5.00
N LEU A 35 8.48 3.13 6.19
CA LEU A 35 8.76 1.70 6.40
C LEU A 35 7.76 0.81 5.65
N PHE A 36 6.47 1.13 5.71
CA PHE A 36 5.41 0.35 5.09
C PHE A 36 5.16 0.73 3.61
N GLY A 37 6.02 1.58 3.02
CA GLY A 37 5.93 1.92 1.60
C GLY A 37 4.79 2.86 1.23
N PHE A 38 4.18 3.56 2.19
CA PHE A 38 3.24 4.66 1.94
C PHE A 38 4.01 5.93 1.57
N THR A 39 4.66 5.88 0.40
CA THR A 39 5.51 6.93 -0.16
C THR A 39 5.04 7.25 -1.57
N VAL A 40 5.31 8.47 -2.04
CA VAL A 40 4.92 8.90 -3.39
C VAL A 40 5.59 8.02 -4.44
N GLU A 41 6.87 7.72 -4.23
CA GLU A 41 7.70 6.92 -5.13
C GLU A 41 7.12 5.51 -5.32
N ASN A 42 6.69 4.87 -4.23
CA ASN A 42 6.10 3.54 -4.30
C ASN A 42 4.71 3.55 -4.97
N VAL A 43 3.92 4.61 -4.76
CA VAL A 43 2.62 4.78 -5.43
C VAL A 43 2.83 4.91 -6.94
N VAL A 44 3.75 5.77 -7.38
CA VAL A 44 4.07 5.96 -8.81
C VAL A 44 4.55 4.66 -9.43
N ALA A 45 5.54 3.99 -8.83
CA ALA A 45 6.07 2.73 -9.34
C ALA A 45 4.99 1.62 -9.41
N THR A 46 4.05 1.59 -8.46
CA THR A 46 2.95 0.62 -8.47
C THR A 46 2.00 0.89 -9.63
N VAL A 47 1.65 2.16 -9.89
CA VAL A 47 0.81 2.56 -11.02
C VAL A 47 1.48 2.22 -12.34
N GLU A 48 2.76 2.54 -12.50
CA GLU A 48 3.53 2.20 -13.71
C GLU A 48 3.57 0.68 -13.97
N SER A 49 3.55 -0.14 -12.92
CA SER A 49 3.58 -1.61 -13.06
C SER A 49 2.26 -2.25 -13.54
N VAL A 50 1.17 -1.48 -13.63
CA VAL A 50 -0.17 -1.98 -14.04
C VAL A 50 -0.70 -1.30 -15.31
N LEU A 51 0.11 -0.44 -15.94
CA LEU A 51 -0.14 0.13 -17.27
C LEU A 51 0.40 -0.80 -18.37
#